data_AF-A0A975B3B8-F1
#
_entry.id   AF-A0A975B3B8-F1
#
_cell.length_a   1.000
_cell.length_b   1.000
_cell.length_c   1.000
_cell.angle_alpha   90.00
_cell.angle_beta   90.00
_cell.angle_gamma   90.00
#
_symmetry.space_group_name_H-M   'P 1'
#
loop_
_entity.id
_entity.type
_entity.pdbx_description
1 polymer ?
#
loop_
_entity_poly.entity_id
_entity_poly.type
_entity_poly.pdbx_seq_one_letter_code
_entity_poly.pdbx_strand_id
1 'polypeptide(L)' 'MASSIDEQILRASKEIVVKFIESGRLSPTTFPETFKTIYNAVEETVKGESSAAQENNPQKNEADSCT' A
#
# COMPACT_ATOMS: atom_id res chain seq x y z
N MET A 1 -6.04 -3.14 -24.91
CA MET A 1 -6.61 -3.90 -23.80
C MET A 1 -5.80 -3.54 -22.58
N ALA A 2 -6.40 -2.95 -21.54
CA ALA A 2 -5.69 -2.81 -20.27
C ALA A 2 -5.18 -4.20 -19.89
N SER A 3 -3.92 -4.30 -19.46
CA SER A 3 -3.36 -5.61 -19.18
C SER A 3 -4.25 -6.27 -18.11
N SER A 4 -4.59 -7.54 -18.27
CA SER A 4 -5.52 -8.24 -17.36
C SER A 4 -5.13 -8.07 -15.88
N ILE A 5 -3.84 -7.83 -15.62
CA ILE A 5 -3.32 -7.56 -14.28
C ILE A 5 -3.71 -6.17 -13.74
N ASP A 6 -3.71 -5.12 -14.56
CA ASP A 6 -4.14 -3.76 -14.15
C ASP A 6 -5.63 -3.76 -13.75
N GLU A 7 -6.47 -4.47 -14.52
CA GLU A 7 -7.89 -4.61 -14.18
C GLU A 7 -8.10 -5.38 -12.86
N GLN A 8 -7.28 -6.40 -12.61
CA GLN A 8 -7.32 -7.15 -11.35
C GLN A 8 -6.89 -6.29 -10.15
N ILE A 9 -5.83 -5.49 -10.31
CA ILE A 9 -5.36 -4.55 -9.27
C ILE A 9 -6.47 -3.53 -8.96
N LEU A 10 -7.10 -2.94 -9.99
CA LEU A 10 -8.20 -1.99 -9.79
C LEU A 10 -9.40 -2.62 -9.08
N ARG A 11 -9.80 -3.85 -9.47
CA ARG A 11 -10.92 -4.56 -8.83
C ARG A 11 -10.63 -4.89 -7.37
N ALA A 12 -9.47 -5.46 -7.09
CA ALA A 12 -9.06 -5.81 -5.72
C ALA A 12 -9.01 -4.55 -4.83
N SER A 13 -8.40 -3.47 -5.31
CA SER A 13 -8.31 -2.21 -4.59
C SER A 13 -9.68 -1.62 -4.27
N LYS A 14 -10.59 -1.65 -5.26
CA LYS A 14 -11.99 -1.20 -5.08
C LYS A 14 -12.70 -2.02 -4.01
N GLU A 15 -12.61 -3.34 -4.07
CA GLU A 15 -13.29 -4.24 -3.12
C GLU A 15 -12.78 -4.07 -1.70
N ILE A 16 -11.47 -3.89 -1.50
CA ILE A 16 -10.89 -3.63 -0.19
C ILE A 16 -11.49 -2.34 0.38
N VAL A 17 -11.41 -1.21 -0.34
CA VAL A 17 -11.90 0.09 0.15
C VAL A 17 -13.40 0.04 0.46
N VAL A 18 -14.20 -0.57 -0.42
CA VAL A 18 -15.65 -0.70 -0.21
C VAL A 18 -15.95 -1.51 1.05
N LYS A 19 -15.26 -2.63 1.30
CA LYS A 19 -15.43 -3.42 2.54
C LYS A 19 -15.10 -2.63 3.80
N PHE A 20 -14.06 -1.80 3.76
CA PHE A 20 -13.73 -0.93 4.89
C PHE A 20 -14.82 0.13 5.14
N ILE A 21 -15.46 0.65 4.08
CA ILE A 21 -16.59 1.58 4.21
C ILE A 21 -17.84 0.86 4.73
N GLU A 22 -18.18 -0.31 4.18
CA GLU A 22 -19.33 -1.12 4.59
C GLU A 22 -19.23 -1.58 6.05
N SER A 23 -18.03 -1.88 6.53
CA SER A 23 -17.77 -2.23 7.93
C SER A 23 -17.65 -1.02 8.87
N GLY A 24 -17.80 0.20 8.35
CA GLY A 24 -17.69 1.44 9.13
C GLY A 24 -16.28 1.74 9.65
N ARG A 25 -15.26 1.18 9.01
CA ARG A 25 -13.83 1.37 9.35
C ARG A 25 -13.19 2.51 8.56
N LEU A 26 -13.79 2.91 7.44
CA LEU A 26 -13.41 4.10 6.68
C LEU A 26 -14.66 4.93 6.35
N SER A 27 -14.49 6.24 6.28
CA SER A 27 -15.54 7.15 5.80
C SER A 27 -15.55 7.20 4.27
N PRO A 28 -16.71 7.31 3.61
CA PRO A 28 -16.77 7.60 2.18
C PRO A 28 -16.02 8.87 1.77
N THR A 29 -15.89 9.84 2.68
CA THR A 29 -15.18 11.11 2.41
C THR A 29 -13.68 10.93 2.20
N THR A 30 -13.06 9.91 2.80
CA THR A 30 -11.63 9.61 2.65
C THR A 30 -11.34 8.63 1.52
N PHE A 31 -12.36 8.23 0.74
CA PHE A 31 -12.19 7.31 -0.38
C PHE A 31 -11.05 7.70 -1.35
N PRO A 32 -10.95 8.96 -1.84
CA PRO A 32 -9.98 9.29 -2.89
C PRO A 32 -8.52 9.13 -2.48
N GLU A 33 -8.23 9.38 -1.21
CA GLU A 33 -6.89 9.24 -0.62
C GLU A 33 -6.61 7.78 -0.26
N THR A 34 -7.53 7.11 0.44
CA THR A 34 -7.32 5.72 0.87
C THR A 34 -7.26 4.74 -0.30
N PHE A 35 -8.05 4.97 -1.36
CA PHE A 35 -8.01 4.13 -2.57
C PHE A 35 -6.64 4.16 -3.24
N LYS A 36 -5.97 5.32 -3.30
CA LYS A 36 -4.63 5.43 -3.89
C LYS A 36 -3.60 4.66 -3.07
N THR A 37 -3.65 4.76 -1.74
CA THR A 37 -2.75 4.02 -0.85
C THR A 37 -2.91 2.51 -1.03
N ILE A 38 -4.15 2.01 -1.06
CA ILE A 38 -4.43 0.58 -1.27
C ILE A 38 -4.05 0.14 -2.68
N TYR A 39 -4.37 0.94 -3.70
CA TYR A 39 -3.99 0.66 -5.09
C TYR A 39 -2.49 0.49 -5.22
N ASN A 40 -1.70 1.42 -4.69
CA ASN A 40 -0.24 1.34 -4.74
C ASN A 40 0.28 0.10 -4.02
N ALA A 41 -0.24 -0.21 -2.82
CA ALA A 41 0.18 -1.40 -2.08
C ALA A 41 -0.10 -2.71 -2.84
N VAL A 42 -1.27 -2.82 -3.48
CA VAL A 42 -1.63 -3.98 -4.30
C VAL A 42 -0.79 -4.02 -5.58
N GLU A 43 -0.62 -2.88 -6.25
CA GLU A 43 0.20 -2.77 -7.46
C GLU A 43 1.65 -3.16 -7.21
N GLU A 44 2.26 -2.64 -6.14
CA GLU A 44 3.61 -2.98 -5.71
C GLU A 44 3.74 -4.46 -5.37
N THR A 45 2.76 -5.05 -4.68
CA THR A 45 2.78 -6.49 -4.37
C THR A 45 2.73 -7.34 -5.65
N VAL A 46 1.94 -6.92 -6.64
CA VAL A 46 1.69 -7.70 -7.86
C VAL A 46 2.76 -7.48 -8.94
N LYS A 47 3.30 -6.26 -9.07
CA LYS A 47 4.28 -5.88 -10.09
C LYS A 47 5.71 -5.80 -9.54
N GLY A 48 5.86 -5.64 -8.23
CA GLY A 48 7.14 -5.38 -7.54
C GLY A 48 8.03 -6.61 -7.35
N GLU A 49 7.59 -7.82 -7.71
CA GLU A 49 8.49 -8.99 -7.80
C GLU A 49 9.56 -8.86 -8.90
N SER A 50 9.56 -7.77 -9.69
CA SER A 50 10.63 -7.47 -10.65
C SER A 50 11.70 -6.50 -10.15
N SER A 51 11.53 -5.84 -9.00
CA SER A 51 12.48 -4.84 -8.49
C SER A 51 12.57 -4.80 -6.96
N ALA A 52 13.54 -5.56 -6.45
CA ALA A 52 14.29 -5.31 -5.22
C ALA A 52 13.66 -5.62 -3.85
N ALA A 53 14.19 -6.69 -3.25
CA ALA A 53 14.59 -6.72 -1.86
C ALA A 53 15.19 -5.38 -1.39
N GLN A 54 14.55 -4.73 -0.42
CA GLN A 54 15.25 -3.88 0.55
C GLN A 54 14.82 -4.25 1.96
N GLU A 55 15.58 -5.20 2.47
CA GLU A 55 16.01 -5.30 3.86
C GLU A 55 16.65 -3.97 4.31
N ASN A 56 16.12 -3.34 5.37
CA ASN A 56 16.97 -2.74 6.39
C ASN A 56 16.26 -2.72 7.76
N ASN A 57 16.94 -3.37 8.71
CA ASN A 57 16.60 -3.71 10.07
C ASN A 57 16.79 -2.52 11.05
N PRO A 58 16.00 -2.39 12.13
CA PRO A 58 16.18 -1.38 13.18
C PRO A 58 17.47 -1.58 14.01
N GLN A 59 18.36 -0.58 14.12
CA GLN A 59 19.12 -0.17 15.34
C GLN A 59 20.19 0.91 15.04
N LYS A 60 20.14 2.06 15.73
CA LYS A 60 21.33 2.73 16.30
C LYS A 60 20.90 3.57 17.51
N ASN A 61 20.96 2.95 18.69
CA ASN A 61 21.21 3.62 19.96
C ASN A 61 22.73 3.60 20.23
N GLU A 62 23.14 4.44 21.20
CA GLU A 62 24.52 4.67 21.71
C GLU A 62 25.41 5.59 20.86
N ALA A 63 26.22 6.49 21.39
CA ALA A 63 26.36 7.18 22.68
C ALA A 63 27.46 8.23 22.43
N ASP A 64 27.49 9.29 23.25
CA ASP A 64 28.68 10.06 23.65
C ASP A 64 29.63 10.64 22.57
N SER A 65 29.72 11.97 22.52
CA SER A 65 31.04 12.61 22.61
C SER A 65 30.87 14.10 22.89
N CYS A 66 31.23 14.46 24.12
CA CYS A 66 31.68 15.79 24.54
C CYS A 66 32.51 16.51 23.46
N THR A 67 32.18 17.75 23.13
CA THR A 67 33.10 18.88 22.86
C THR A 67 32.33 20.19 23.04
#